data_AF-A0A968JQ69-F1
#
_entry.id   AF-A0A968JQ69-F1
#
_cell.length_a   1.000
_cell.length_b   1.000
_cell.length_c   1.000
_cell.angle_alpha   90.00
_cell.angle_beta   90.00
_cell.angle_gamma   90.00
#
_symmetry.space_group_name_H-M   'P 1'
#
loop_
_entity.id
_entity.type
_entity.pdbx_description
1 polymer ?
#
loop_
_entity_poly.entity_id
_entity_poly.type
_entity_poly.pdbx_seq_one_letter_code
_entity_poly.pdbx_strand_id
1 'polypeptide(L)'
;MVARDIPGIYNNPVLGWISGIHLNDIGKVLPKVINGKTGRAEENKIAVLHVALHKGKFAKLEILNIFEQGNGHILKFEKDGFNCTDCLINGKKQKLSDYLISNSVDTRLPLVADYSGANINISFQNVDRVKGEVTFYAPVLKNTEYKLAKPIQNYVQQFNSLLKNDVLKEEEILFSCNCILNYLYSELDGKKTGSIKGPFTFGEIAYVLVNQTMVYLSIV
;
A
#
# COMPACT_ATOMS: atom_id res chain seq x y z
N MET A 1 8.32 -16.07 -3.77
CA MET A 1 9.47 -15.14 -3.78
C MET A 1 8.92 -13.76 -3.57
N VAL A 2 9.22 -13.17 -2.43
CA VAL A 2 8.86 -11.80 -2.07
C VAL A 2 10.08 -10.90 -2.24
N ALA A 3 9.91 -9.59 -2.38
CA ALA A 3 11.02 -8.70 -2.74
C ALA A 3 12.26 -8.88 -1.84
N ARG A 4 12.05 -9.07 -0.52
CA ARG A 4 13.13 -9.33 0.45
C ARG A 4 13.98 -10.58 0.17
N ASP A 5 13.48 -11.52 -0.62
CA ASP A 5 14.20 -12.75 -0.99
C ASP A 5 15.13 -12.52 -2.21
N ILE A 6 15.02 -11.37 -2.89
CA ILE A 6 15.82 -11.04 -4.07
C ILE A 6 17.15 -10.42 -3.60
N PRO A 7 18.31 -11.06 -3.88
CA PRO A 7 19.61 -10.53 -3.48
C PRO A 7 19.85 -9.13 -4.04
N GLY A 8 20.21 -8.18 -3.17
CA GLY A 8 20.52 -6.81 -3.57
C GLY A 8 19.31 -5.99 -4.03
N ILE A 9 18.08 -6.41 -3.74
CA ILE A 9 16.87 -5.66 -4.14
C ILE A 9 16.87 -4.21 -3.66
N TYR A 10 17.48 -3.94 -2.51
CA TYR A 10 17.57 -2.60 -1.93
C TYR A 10 18.76 -1.77 -2.46
N ASN A 11 19.58 -2.34 -3.35
CA ASN A 11 20.68 -1.61 -3.99
C ASN A 11 20.19 -0.73 -5.16
N ASN A 12 19.01 -1.03 -5.70
CA ASN A 12 18.41 -0.30 -6.80
C ASN A 12 16.97 0.07 -6.41
N PRO A 13 16.68 1.34 -6.10
CA PRO A 13 15.33 1.75 -5.75
C PRO A 13 14.30 1.37 -6.81
N VAL A 14 13.27 0.63 -6.39
CA VAL A 14 12.16 0.21 -7.26
C VAL A 14 10.91 0.99 -6.88
N LEU A 15 10.53 1.93 -7.73
CA LEU A 15 9.35 2.78 -7.60
C LEU A 15 8.35 2.47 -8.73
N GLY A 16 7.06 2.51 -8.42
CA GLY A 16 5.99 2.46 -9.40
C GLY A 16 4.61 2.64 -8.77
N TRP A 17 3.57 2.40 -9.55
CA TRP A 17 2.19 2.40 -9.06
C TRP A 17 1.33 1.42 -9.85
N ILE A 18 0.18 1.07 -9.28
CA ILE A 18 -0.84 0.23 -9.92
C ILE A 18 -1.79 1.13 -10.71
N SER A 19 -1.89 0.86 -12.01
CA SER A 19 -2.86 1.51 -12.90
C SER A 19 -4.28 1.27 -12.39
N GLY A 20 -5.11 2.31 -12.43
CA GLY A 20 -6.47 2.30 -11.92
C GLY A 20 -7.54 2.50 -12.97
N ILE A 21 -8.78 2.44 -12.50
CA ILE A 21 -10.01 2.82 -13.20
C ILE A 21 -10.83 3.70 -12.25
N HIS A 22 -11.94 4.24 -12.73
CA HIS A 22 -12.87 4.90 -11.82
C HIS A 22 -13.43 3.88 -10.80
N LEU A 23 -13.60 4.28 -9.53
CA LEU A 23 -14.01 3.35 -8.46
C LEU A 23 -15.38 2.70 -8.71
N ASN A 24 -16.30 3.43 -9.35
CA ASN A 24 -17.62 2.89 -9.74
C ASN A 24 -17.55 1.81 -10.85
N ASP A 25 -16.39 1.63 -11.47
CA ASP A 25 -16.16 0.68 -12.57
C ASP A 25 -15.40 -0.57 -12.13
N ILE A 26 -15.11 -0.71 -10.83
CA ILE A 26 -14.54 -1.94 -10.27
C ILE A 26 -15.41 -3.14 -10.62
N GLY A 27 -14.78 -4.18 -11.19
CA GLY A 27 -15.45 -5.37 -11.68
C GLY A 27 -16.14 -5.23 -13.04
N LYS A 28 -16.15 -4.02 -13.62
CA LYS A 28 -16.77 -3.73 -14.93
C LYS A 28 -15.74 -3.46 -16.02
N VAL A 29 -14.66 -2.77 -15.67
CA VAL A 29 -13.58 -2.37 -16.59
C VAL A 29 -12.25 -2.85 -16.05
N LEU A 30 -11.31 -3.18 -16.93
CA LEU A 30 -9.94 -3.52 -16.55
C LEU A 30 -9.02 -2.29 -16.68
N PRO A 31 -8.14 -2.03 -15.69
CA PRO A 31 -7.13 -0.99 -15.81
C PRO A 31 -6.15 -1.32 -16.93
N LYS A 32 -5.65 -0.27 -17.59
CA LYS A 32 -4.77 -0.40 -18.75
C LYS A 32 -3.43 0.28 -18.50
N VAL A 33 -2.39 -0.30 -19.07
CA VAL A 33 -1.07 0.33 -19.19
C VAL A 33 -0.87 0.71 -20.66
N ILE A 34 -0.50 1.97 -20.90
CA ILE A 34 -0.32 2.49 -22.26
C ILE A 34 1.17 2.63 -22.55
N ASN A 35 1.63 2.00 -23.63
CA ASN A 35 2.98 2.18 -24.13
C ASN A 35 3.09 3.51 -24.87
N GLY A 36 3.76 4.50 -24.27
CA GLY A 36 3.91 5.84 -24.86
C GLY A 36 4.63 5.90 -26.20
N LYS A 37 5.41 4.87 -26.59
CA LYS A 37 6.08 4.82 -27.91
C LYS A 37 5.16 4.31 -29.03
N THR A 38 4.27 3.37 -28.72
CA THR A 38 3.43 2.69 -29.72
C THR A 38 1.96 3.07 -29.64
N GLY A 39 1.53 3.72 -28.56
CA GLY A 39 0.12 4.01 -28.26
C GLY A 39 -0.70 2.78 -27.87
N ARG A 40 -0.11 1.57 -27.83
CA ARG A 40 -0.84 0.35 -27.47
C ARG A 40 -1.25 0.38 -26.00
N ALA A 41 -2.53 0.11 -25.76
CA ALA A 41 -3.09 -0.10 -24.45
C ALA A 41 -3.16 -1.60 -24.18
N GLU A 42 -2.54 -2.03 -23.08
CA GLU A 42 -2.45 -3.43 -22.69
C GLU A 42 -3.13 -3.62 -21.34
N GLU A 43 -3.83 -4.75 -21.20
CA GLU A 43 -4.39 -5.23 -19.95
C GLU A 43 -3.42 -6.29 -19.38
N ASN A 44 -3.28 -6.37 -18.05
CA ASN A 44 -2.40 -7.35 -17.37
C ASN A 44 -0.91 -7.27 -17.79
N LYS A 45 -0.41 -6.06 -18.06
CA LYS A 45 1.01 -5.81 -18.33
C LYS A 45 1.56 -4.76 -17.38
N ILE A 46 2.89 -4.69 -17.30
CA ILE A 46 3.63 -3.65 -16.61
C ILE A 46 4.52 -2.92 -17.62
N ALA A 47 4.58 -1.59 -17.52
CA ALA A 47 5.58 -0.80 -18.20
C ALA A 47 6.76 -0.60 -17.24
N VAL A 48 7.96 -1.00 -17.67
CA VAL A 48 9.17 -0.94 -16.85
C VAL A 48 10.16 0.02 -17.49
N LEU A 49 10.75 0.89 -16.67
CA LEU A 49 11.84 1.77 -17.05
C LEU A 49 12.99 1.53 -16.08
N HIS A 50 14.19 1.35 -16.64
CA HIS A 50 15.43 1.33 -15.87
C HIS A 50 16.20 2.62 -16.18
N VAL A 51 16.53 3.39 -15.14
CA VAL A 51 17.20 4.69 -15.27
C VAL A 51 18.54 4.63 -14.57
N ALA A 52 19.61 4.84 -15.33
CA ALA A 52 20.93 5.05 -14.74
C ALA A 52 21.05 6.49 -14.23
N LEU A 53 21.58 6.66 -13.02
CA LEU A 53 21.88 7.97 -12.45
C LEU A 53 23.32 8.39 -12.76
N HIS A 54 23.56 9.70 -12.75
CA HIS A 54 24.92 10.23 -12.87
C HIS A 54 25.81 9.76 -11.71
N LYS A 55 27.12 9.67 -11.96
CA LYS A 55 28.08 9.27 -10.94
C LYS A 55 27.98 10.20 -9.72
N GLY A 56 27.92 9.61 -8.53
CA GLY A 56 27.80 10.34 -7.27
C GLY A 56 26.38 10.78 -6.91
N LYS A 57 25.38 10.46 -7.75
CA LYS A 57 23.97 10.63 -7.43
C LYS A 57 23.33 9.32 -7.01
N PHE A 58 22.42 9.38 -6.05
CA PHE A 58 21.59 8.24 -5.67
C PHE A 58 20.12 8.63 -5.56
N ALA A 59 19.26 7.65 -5.83
CA ALA A 59 17.83 7.80 -5.65
C ALA A 59 17.48 7.46 -4.20
N LYS A 60 16.82 8.38 -3.51
CA LYS A 60 16.25 8.15 -2.20
C LYS A 60 14.75 7.92 -2.35
N LEU A 61 14.31 6.71 -1.99
CA LEU A 61 12.93 6.26 -2.07
C LEU A 61 12.37 6.10 -0.67
N GLU A 62 11.25 6.75 -0.39
CA GLU A 62 10.67 6.82 0.94
C GLU A 62 9.18 6.44 0.90
N ILE A 63 8.74 5.76 1.96
CA ILE A 63 7.35 5.34 2.17
C ILE A 63 6.83 6.06 3.41
N LEU A 64 5.93 7.03 3.22
CA LEU A 64 5.21 7.65 4.31
C LEU A 64 4.01 6.80 4.68
N ASN A 65 4.10 6.16 5.85
CA ASN A 65 3.04 5.36 6.43
C ASN A 65 2.64 5.95 7.80
N ILE A 66 1.36 6.28 7.96
CA ILE A 66 0.81 6.78 9.23
C ILE A 66 0.35 5.66 10.17
N PHE A 67 0.38 4.40 9.71
CA PHE A 67 -0.13 3.27 10.44
C PHE A 67 0.97 2.53 11.19
N GLU A 68 0.65 2.19 12.44
CA GLU A 68 1.46 1.34 13.30
C GLU A 68 0.64 0.12 13.75
N GLN A 69 1.32 -0.98 14.07
CA GLN A 69 0.67 -2.14 14.67
C GLN A 69 -0.05 -1.76 15.98
N GLY A 70 -1.32 -2.17 16.09
CA GLY A 70 -2.07 -2.11 17.34
C GLY A 70 -1.64 -3.16 18.36
N ASN A 71 -2.29 -3.13 19.52
CA ASN A 71 -2.06 -4.10 20.61
C ASN A 71 -3.01 -5.31 20.54
N GLY A 72 -3.71 -5.48 19.42
CA GLY A 72 -4.68 -6.55 19.22
C GLY A 72 -4.04 -7.92 18.97
N HIS A 73 -4.88 -8.88 18.60
CA HIS A 73 -4.45 -10.23 18.28
C HIS A 73 -3.44 -10.28 17.12
N ILE A 74 -2.57 -11.28 17.15
CA ILE A 74 -1.67 -11.62 16.05
C ILE A 74 -2.45 -12.47 15.04
N LEU A 75 -2.44 -12.04 13.79
CA LEU A 75 -3.01 -12.75 12.65
C LEU A 75 -1.88 -13.33 11.80
N LYS A 76 -1.97 -14.62 11.47
CA LYS A 76 -1.07 -15.27 10.51
C LYS A 76 -1.86 -16.02 9.45
N PHE A 77 -1.31 -16.06 8.24
CA PHE A 77 -1.91 -16.72 7.10
C PHE A 77 -1.12 -17.98 6.74
N GLU A 78 -1.83 -19.03 6.34
CA GLU A 78 -1.22 -20.32 5.99
C GLU A 78 -0.73 -20.37 4.53
N LYS A 79 -1.19 -19.41 3.71
CA LYS A 79 -0.89 -19.28 2.28
C LYS A 79 -0.74 -17.81 1.92
N ASP A 80 0.06 -17.55 0.90
CA ASP A 80 0.12 -16.24 0.27
C ASP A 80 -1.17 -16.00 -0.55
N GLY A 81 -1.65 -14.76 -0.61
CA GLY A 81 -2.78 -14.45 -1.48
C GLY A 81 -3.47 -13.11 -1.24
N PHE A 82 -4.31 -12.70 -2.19
CA PHE A 82 -5.16 -11.51 -2.08
C PHE A 82 -6.50 -11.78 -1.39
N ASN A 83 -6.72 -13.01 -0.92
CA ASN A 83 -7.91 -13.38 -0.18
C ASN A 83 -7.60 -14.49 0.83
N CYS A 84 -8.49 -14.65 1.79
CA CYS A 84 -8.53 -15.80 2.68
C CYS A 84 -9.92 -16.03 3.25
N THR A 85 -10.23 -17.28 3.59
CA THR A 85 -11.37 -17.64 4.44
C THR A 85 -10.91 -17.74 5.89
N ASP A 86 -9.92 -18.58 6.16
CA ASP A 86 -9.38 -18.84 7.48
C ASP A 86 -8.00 -18.18 7.69
N CYS A 87 -7.74 -17.77 8.93
CA CYS A 87 -6.41 -17.40 9.40
C CYS A 87 -6.18 -17.91 10.83
N LEU A 88 -4.93 -17.85 11.29
CA LEU A 88 -4.57 -18.14 12.67
C LEU A 88 -4.64 -16.85 13.48
N ILE A 89 -5.54 -16.80 14.45
CA ILE A 89 -5.73 -15.66 15.37
C ILE A 89 -5.19 -16.09 16.73
N ASN A 90 -4.07 -15.50 17.15
CA ASN A 90 -3.29 -15.95 18.29
C ASN A 90 -3.01 -17.47 18.25
N GLY A 91 -2.70 -17.99 17.06
CA GLY A 91 -2.41 -19.41 16.83
C GLY A 91 -3.63 -20.32 16.67
N LYS A 92 -4.86 -19.83 16.89
CA LYS A 92 -6.09 -20.63 16.69
C LYS A 92 -6.68 -20.36 15.31
N LYS A 93 -6.93 -21.42 14.53
CA LYS A 93 -7.58 -21.30 13.22
C LYS A 93 -9.03 -20.84 13.37
N GLN A 94 -9.38 -19.75 12.70
CA GLN A 94 -10.71 -19.15 12.71
C GLN A 94 -11.02 -18.54 11.34
N LYS A 95 -12.30 -18.43 11.01
CA LYS A 95 -12.75 -17.64 9.86
C LYS A 95 -12.48 -16.17 10.11
N LEU A 96 -11.73 -15.53 9.20
CA LEU A 96 -11.37 -14.12 9.36
C LEU A 96 -12.61 -13.21 9.30
N SER A 97 -13.56 -13.51 8.41
CA SER A 97 -14.81 -12.73 8.31
C SER A 97 -15.56 -12.67 9.64
N ASP A 98 -15.71 -13.81 10.30
CA ASP A 98 -16.45 -13.93 11.56
C ASP A 98 -15.74 -13.18 12.68
N TYR A 99 -14.40 -13.27 12.71
CA TYR A 99 -13.58 -12.50 13.63
C TYR A 99 -13.75 -10.99 13.45
N LEU A 100 -13.62 -10.49 12.21
CA LEU A 100 -13.73 -9.06 11.91
C LEU A 100 -15.12 -8.53 12.31
N ILE A 101 -16.19 -9.26 11.99
CA ILE A 101 -17.57 -8.88 12.29
C ILE A 101 -17.83 -8.93 13.80
N SER A 102 -17.49 -10.03 14.47
CA SER A 102 -17.79 -10.22 15.89
C SER A 102 -17.04 -9.24 16.79
N ASN A 103 -15.88 -8.75 16.34
CA ASN A 103 -15.09 -7.73 17.05
C ASN A 103 -15.37 -6.30 16.55
N SER A 104 -16.35 -6.10 15.66
CA SER A 104 -16.70 -4.79 15.08
C SER A 104 -15.48 -4.03 14.54
N VAL A 105 -14.61 -4.74 13.83
CA VAL A 105 -13.37 -4.18 13.31
C VAL A 105 -13.67 -3.13 12.24
N ASP A 106 -13.08 -1.94 12.38
CA ASP A 106 -13.09 -0.92 11.33
C ASP A 106 -12.12 -1.34 10.21
N THR A 107 -12.66 -1.86 9.11
CA THR A 107 -11.87 -2.33 7.96
C THR A 107 -11.25 -1.21 7.13
N ARG A 108 -11.44 0.06 7.50
CA ARG A 108 -10.65 1.18 6.95
C ARG A 108 -9.23 1.20 7.52
N LEU A 109 -9.02 0.58 8.68
CA LEU A 109 -7.70 0.36 9.26
C LEU A 109 -7.07 -0.90 8.65
N PRO A 110 -5.83 -0.83 8.14
CA PRO A 110 -5.21 -1.98 7.51
C PRO A 110 -4.74 -3.00 8.55
N LEU A 111 -4.41 -4.20 8.08
CA LEU A 111 -3.44 -5.04 8.77
C LEU A 111 -2.05 -4.45 8.58
N VAL A 112 -1.22 -4.45 9.62
CA VAL A 112 0.16 -3.96 9.58
C VAL A 112 1.10 -5.08 9.97
N ALA A 113 2.14 -5.30 9.17
CA ALA A 113 3.24 -6.19 9.49
C ALA A 113 4.56 -5.43 9.54
N ASP A 114 5.44 -5.83 10.46
CA ASP A 114 6.78 -5.31 10.57
C ASP A 114 7.74 -6.13 9.69
N TYR A 115 8.27 -5.51 8.65
CA TYR A 115 9.26 -6.08 7.75
C TYR A 115 10.62 -5.46 8.08
N SER A 116 11.29 -6.03 9.08
CA SER A 116 12.64 -5.64 9.48
C SER A 116 12.76 -4.15 9.87
N GLY A 117 11.77 -3.64 10.59
CA GLY A 117 11.64 -2.26 11.06
C GLY A 117 10.70 -1.39 10.21
N ALA A 118 10.26 -1.87 9.04
CA ALA A 118 9.33 -1.15 8.17
C ALA A 118 7.89 -1.65 8.34
N ASN A 119 6.96 -0.77 8.71
CA ASN A 119 5.54 -1.09 8.76
C ASN A 119 4.94 -1.15 7.34
N ILE A 120 4.48 -2.34 6.95
CA ILE A 120 3.82 -2.60 5.66
C ILE A 120 2.33 -2.89 5.89
N ASN A 121 1.50 -2.14 5.17
CA ASN A 121 0.04 -2.23 5.27
C ASN A 121 -0.52 -3.27 4.29
N ILE A 122 -1.54 -3.99 4.73
CA ILE A 122 -2.44 -4.79 3.90
C ILE A 122 -3.86 -4.28 4.13
N SER A 123 -4.33 -3.47 3.18
CA SER A 123 -5.66 -2.85 3.21
C SER A 123 -6.74 -3.85 2.81
N PHE A 124 -7.87 -3.83 3.52
CA PHE A 124 -9.05 -4.62 3.19
C PHE A 124 -9.74 -4.06 1.94
N GLN A 125 -10.13 -4.95 1.02
CA GLN A 125 -10.94 -4.61 -0.14
C GLN A 125 -12.41 -4.98 0.09
N ASN A 126 -12.68 -6.19 0.59
CA ASN A 126 -14.04 -6.65 0.86
C ASN A 126 -14.07 -7.68 2.01
N VAL A 127 -15.19 -7.73 2.73
CA VAL A 127 -15.51 -8.80 3.67
C VAL A 127 -16.84 -9.41 3.25
N ASP A 128 -16.79 -10.55 2.54
CA ASP A 128 -17.97 -11.28 2.10
C ASP A 128 -18.44 -12.23 3.21
N ARG A 129 -19.51 -11.84 3.90
CA ARG A 129 -20.10 -12.64 4.98
C ARG A 129 -20.73 -13.95 4.47
N VAL A 130 -21.25 -13.97 3.25
CA VAL A 130 -21.96 -15.13 2.71
C VAL A 130 -20.97 -16.21 2.32
N LYS A 131 -19.87 -15.82 1.65
CA LYS A 131 -18.78 -16.75 1.30
C LYS A 131 -17.82 -16.99 2.46
N GLY A 132 -17.82 -16.13 3.47
CA GLY A 132 -16.82 -16.14 4.55
C GLY A 132 -15.42 -15.76 4.07
N GLU A 133 -15.32 -15.02 2.96
CA GLU A 133 -14.06 -14.65 2.32
C GLU A 133 -13.74 -13.17 2.61
N VAL A 134 -12.48 -12.90 2.91
CA VAL A 134 -11.95 -11.54 3.02
C VAL A 134 -10.96 -11.34 1.88
N THR A 135 -11.09 -10.23 1.14
CA THR A 135 -10.18 -9.85 0.07
C THR A 135 -9.38 -8.60 0.43
N PHE A 136 -8.17 -8.50 -0.09
CA PHE A 136 -7.19 -7.46 0.23
C PHE A 136 -6.68 -6.76 -1.04
N TYR A 137 -6.22 -5.52 -0.90
CA TYR A 137 -5.57 -4.77 -1.99
C TYR A 137 -4.10 -5.18 -2.23
N ALA A 138 -3.46 -5.80 -1.24
CA ALA A 138 -2.14 -6.41 -1.35
C ALA A 138 -2.17 -7.84 -0.82
N PRO A 139 -1.25 -8.71 -1.25
CA PRO A 139 -1.25 -10.09 -0.80
C PRO A 139 -0.78 -10.17 0.66
N VAL A 140 -1.50 -10.96 1.47
CA VAL A 140 -0.95 -11.47 2.73
C VAL A 140 0.12 -12.51 2.42
N LEU A 141 1.11 -12.61 3.29
CA LEU A 141 2.22 -13.56 3.16
C LEU A 141 2.16 -14.60 4.26
N LYS A 142 2.44 -15.85 3.88
CA LYS A 142 2.61 -16.96 4.79
C LYS A 142 3.73 -16.66 5.79
N ASN A 143 3.56 -17.13 7.02
CA ASN A 143 4.52 -17.00 8.12
C ASN A 143 4.83 -15.55 8.53
N THR A 144 4.05 -14.58 8.08
CA THR A 144 4.17 -13.18 8.49
C THR A 144 3.16 -12.89 9.59
N GLU A 145 3.59 -12.15 10.61
CA GLU A 145 2.72 -11.70 11.70
C GLU A 145 2.10 -10.36 11.35
N TYR A 146 0.77 -10.32 11.37
CA TYR A 146 0.00 -9.11 11.15
C TYR A 146 -0.75 -8.73 12.42
N LYS A 147 -0.95 -7.44 12.63
CA LYS A 147 -1.89 -6.90 13.62
C LYS A 147 -2.77 -5.84 12.98
N LEU A 148 -4.00 -5.67 13.45
CA LEU A 148 -4.80 -4.52 13.06
C LEU A 148 -4.08 -3.23 13.47
N ALA A 149 -4.13 -2.21 12.61
CA ALA A 149 -3.52 -0.92 12.91
C ALA A 149 -4.13 -0.27 14.15
N LYS A 150 -3.35 0.60 14.82
CA LYS A 150 -3.90 1.49 15.86
C LYS A 150 -5.00 2.39 15.25
N PRO A 151 -6.07 2.69 15.99
CA PRO A 151 -7.05 3.68 15.55
C PRO A 151 -6.39 5.04 15.28
N ILE A 152 -6.76 5.66 14.16
CA ILE A 152 -6.32 7.01 13.79
C ILE A 152 -7.46 7.98 14.03
N GLN A 153 -7.26 8.93 14.96
CA GLN A 153 -8.29 9.91 15.31
C GLN A 153 -8.51 10.95 14.20
N ASN A 154 -7.42 11.46 13.62
CA ASN A 154 -7.48 12.46 12.56
C ASN A 154 -6.46 12.13 11.47
N TYR A 155 -6.94 11.42 10.45
CA TYR A 155 -6.13 10.97 9.32
C TYR A 155 -5.40 12.14 8.65
N VAL A 156 -6.14 13.20 8.31
CA VAL A 156 -5.61 14.38 7.62
C VAL A 156 -4.51 15.04 8.43
N GLN A 157 -4.71 15.18 9.74
CA GLN A 157 -3.72 15.79 10.63
C GLN A 157 -2.45 14.93 10.73
N GLN A 158 -2.58 13.62 10.94
CA GLN A 158 -1.42 12.72 11.04
C GLN A 158 -0.64 12.67 9.73
N PHE A 159 -1.34 12.56 8.61
CA PHE A 159 -0.72 12.57 7.29
C PHE A 159 0.01 13.90 7.04
N ASN A 160 -0.66 15.04 7.25
CA ASN A 160 -0.03 16.36 7.12
C ASN A 160 1.15 16.56 8.10
N SER A 161 1.11 15.93 9.27
CA SER A 161 2.24 15.99 10.23
C SER A 161 3.47 15.29 9.67
N LEU A 162 3.31 14.12 9.03
CA LEU A 162 4.42 13.46 8.32
C LEU A 162 4.98 14.34 7.21
N LEU A 163 4.12 15.07 6.49
CA LEU A 163 4.56 15.97 5.41
C LEU A 163 5.28 17.23 5.92
N LYS A 164 4.96 17.69 7.14
CA LYS A 164 5.51 18.90 7.74
C LYS A 164 6.84 18.69 8.45
N ASN A 165 7.19 17.43 8.77
CA ASN A 165 8.51 17.09 9.25
C ASN A 165 9.54 17.54 8.20
N ASP A 166 10.67 18.10 8.65
CA ASP A 166 11.66 18.81 7.80
C ASP A 166 12.29 17.94 6.69
N VAL A 167 12.02 16.63 6.69
CA VAL A 167 12.43 15.66 5.67
C VAL A 167 11.99 16.05 4.25
N LEU A 168 10.83 16.70 4.08
CA LEU A 168 10.35 17.12 2.74
C LEU A 168 10.75 18.55 2.34
N LYS A 169 11.34 19.34 3.24
CA LYS A 169 11.67 20.74 2.95
C LYS A 169 13.03 20.90 2.28
N GLU A 170 13.94 19.94 2.44
CA GLU A 170 15.32 20.02 1.94
C GLU A 170 15.55 19.25 0.64
N GLU A 171 14.60 18.42 0.21
CA GLU A 171 14.75 17.57 -0.98
C GLU A 171 13.77 17.97 -2.09
N GLU A 172 14.29 18.18 -3.29
CA GLU A 172 13.46 18.32 -4.48
C GLU A 172 12.83 16.97 -4.80
N ILE A 173 11.55 16.81 -4.44
CA ILE A 173 10.76 15.62 -4.76
C ILE A 173 10.61 15.54 -6.29
N LEU A 174 11.29 14.57 -6.89
CA LEU A 174 11.22 14.32 -8.33
C LEU A 174 9.90 13.65 -8.71
N PHE A 175 9.41 12.75 -7.87
CA PHE A 175 8.17 12.01 -8.08
C PHE A 175 7.48 11.70 -6.76
N SER A 176 6.15 11.73 -6.75
CA SER A 176 5.37 11.11 -5.69
C SER A 176 4.08 10.50 -6.23
N CYS A 177 3.56 9.51 -5.54
CA CYS A 177 2.21 9.00 -5.73
C CYS A 177 1.61 8.59 -4.39
N ASN A 178 0.29 8.56 -4.34
CA ASN A 178 -0.46 8.40 -3.10
C ASN A 178 -1.51 7.32 -3.30
N CYS A 179 -1.79 6.52 -2.27
CA CYS A 179 -2.86 5.52 -2.37
C CYS A 179 -4.23 6.20 -2.50
N ILE A 180 -5.10 5.70 -3.38
CA ILE A 180 -6.47 6.18 -3.55
C ILE A 180 -7.28 6.05 -2.26
N LEU A 181 -6.94 5.08 -1.39
CA LEU A 181 -7.58 4.95 -0.09
C LEU A 181 -7.30 6.14 0.83
N ASN A 182 -6.14 6.80 0.68
CA ASN A 182 -5.85 8.02 1.43
C ASN A 182 -6.75 9.15 0.97
N TYR A 183 -6.98 9.29 -0.34
CA TYR A 183 -7.91 10.25 -0.90
C TYR A 183 -9.33 10.05 -0.36
N LEU A 184 -9.81 8.81 -0.36
CA LEU A 184 -11.16 8.47 0.09
C LEU A 184 -11.32 8.69 1.60
N TYR A 185 -10.42 8.13 2.41
CA TYR A 185 -10.56 8.18 3.87
C TYR A 185 -10.18 9.53 4.48
N SER A 186 -9.50 10.40 3.73
CA SER A 186 -9.24 11.80 4.11
C SER A 186 -10.23 12.79 3.49
N GLU A 187 -11.20 12.31 2.71
CA GLU A 187 -12.18 13.13 2.00
C GLU A 187 -11.50 14.27 1.22
N LEU A 188 -10.51 13.95 0.38
CA LEU A 188 -9.69 14.95 -0.32
C LEU A 188 -10.35 15.54 -1.56
N ASP A 189 -11.62 15.24 -1.82
CA ASP A 189 -12.33 15.84 -2.93
C ASP A 189 -12.40 17.37 -2.80
N GLY A 190 -12.00 18.07 -3.86
CA GLY A 190 -11.82 19.52 -3.87
C GLY A 190 -10.70 20.08 -2.97
N LYS A 191 -9.91 19.24 -2.28
CA LYS A 191 -8.83 19.67 -1.36
C LYS A 191 -7.45 19.58 -2.03
N LYS A 192 -6.47 20.31 -1.46
CA LYS A 192 -5.05 20.29 -1.89
C LYS A 192 -4.17 19.67 -0.82
N THR A 193 -3.17 18.88 -1.24
CA THR A 193 -2.17 18.22 -0.38
C THR A 193 -0.89 19.05 -0.20
N GLY A 194 -1.02 20.39 -0.15
CA GLY A 194 0.11 21.30 0.00
C GLY A 194 1.06 21.30 -1.20
N SER A 195 2.37 21.13 -0.95
CA SER A 195 3.43 21.12 -1.98
C SER A 195 3.59 19.77 -2.68
N ILE A 196 2.98 18.71 -2.17
CA ILE A 196 3.10 17.37 -2.73
C ILE A 196 2.22 17.25 -3.96
N LYS A 197 2.87 16.95 -5.08
CA LYS A 197 2.24 16.78 -6.39
C LYS A 197 2.45 15.35 -6.85
N GLY A 198 1.38 14.73 -7.31
CA GLY A 198 1.39 13.36 -7.77
C GLY A 198 -0.02 12.80 -7.94
N PRO A 199 -0.17 11.68 -8.66
CA PRO A 199 -1.46 11.03 -8.79
C PRO A 199 -1.86 10.29 -7.50
N PHE A 200 -3.17 10.16 -7.30
CA PHE A 200 -3.74 9.11 -6.48
C PHE A 200 -3.89 7.84 -7.32
N THR A 201 -3.42 6.71 -6.81
CA THR A 201 -3.28 5.45 -7.56
C THR A 201 -3.85 4.28 -6.77
N PHE A 202 -4.13 3.14 -7.41
CA PHE A 202 -4.75 1.98 -6.71
C PHE A 202 -3.82 1.28 -5.72
N GLY A 203 -2.54 1.60 -5.78
CA GLY A 203 -1.49 1.09 -4.91
C GLY A 203 -0.15 1.59 -5.42
N GLU A 204 0.81 1.64 -4.53
CA GLU A 204 2.15 2.14 -4.82
C GLU A 204 3.13 0.96 -4.81
N ILE A 205 4.18 1.05 -5.60
CA ILE A 205 5.28 0.08 -5.58
C ILE A 205 6.48 0.81 -5.00
N ALA A 206 6.97 0.31 -3.87
CA ALA A 206 8.22 0.72 -3.25
C ALA A 206 8.95 -0.54 -2.79
N TYR A 207 9.70 -1.15 -3.72
CA TYR A 207 10.22 -2.53 -3.67
C TYR A 207 9.14 -3.63 -3.63
N VAL A 208 8.07 -3.42 -2.86
CA VAL A 208 6.87 -4.26 -2.76
C VAL A 208 5.64 -3.42 -3.07
N LEU A 209 4.51 -4.09 -3.33
CA LEU A 209 3.22 -3.43 -3.35
C LEU A 209 2.87 -2.95 -1.93
N VAL A 210 2.66 -1.65 -1.79
CA VAL A 210 2.18 -0.99 -0.57
C VAL A 210 0.85 -0.28 -0.87
N ASN A 211 0.10 0.01 0.18
CA ASN A 211 -1.18 0.71 0.09
C ASN A 211 -1.45 1.46 1.39
N GLN A 212 -2.38 2.41 1.31
CA GLN A 212 -2.63 3.38 2.38
C GLN A 212 -1.38 4.15 2.81
N THR A 213 -0.53 4.48 1.83
CA THR A 213 0.75 5.15 2.02
C THR A 213 0.87 6.35 1.07
N MET A 214 1.98 7.05 1.16
CA MET A 214 2.47 7.87 0.07
C MET A 214 3.91 7.49 -0.19
N VAL A 215 4.28 7.34 -1.45
CA VAL A 215 5.64 7.04 -1.85
C VAL A 215 6.20 8.25 -2.59
N TYR A 216 7.44 8.63 -2.28
CA TYR A 216 8.13 9.67 -3.02
C TYR A 216 9.59 9.30 -3.29
N LEU A 217 10.12 9.93 -4.34
CA LEU A 217 11.50 9.78 -4.79
C LEU A 217 12.15 11.15 -4.90
N SER A 218 13.36 11.27 -4.35
CA SER A 218 14.27 12.40 -4.56
C SER A 218 15.61 11.88 -5.11
N ILE A 219 16.37 12.77 -5.74
CA ILE A 219 17.74 12.50 -6.18
C ILE A 219 18.69 13.37 -5.37
N VAL A 220 19.66 12.74 -4.74
CA VAL A 220 20.65 13.37 -3.86
C VAL A 220 22.06 13.16 -4.41
#